data_AF-A0A2V7YRR3-F1
#
_entry.id   AF-A0A2V7YRR3-F1
#
_cell.length_a   1.000
_cell.length_b   1.000
_cell.length_c   1.000
_cell.angle_alpha   90.00
_cell.angle_beta   90.00
_cell.angle_gamma   90.00
#
_symmetry.space_group_name_H-M   'P 1'
#
loop_
_entity.id
_entity.type
_entity.pdbx_description
1 polymer ?
#
loop_
_entity_poly.entity_id
_entity_poly.type
_entity_poly.pdbx_seq_one_letter_code
_entity_poly.pdbx_strand_id
1 'polypeptide(L)' 'MKNVTIALDEDVARWARVEAAKRDMSFSRLVGEMLRDLMRSESSYQEARRQFFSVEPRPLRANSAPLPSREEIHDRSGLR' A
#
# COMPACT_ATOMS: atom_id res chain seq x y z
N MET A 1 -9.12 -7.90 -20.22
CA MET A 1 -10.16 -7.37 -19.31
C MET A 1 -11.31 -8.37 -19.26
N LYS A 2 -11.96 -8.54 -18.11
CA LYS A 2 -13.14 -9.40 -17.97
C LYS A 2 -14.34 -8.51 -17.64
N ASN A 3 -15.47 -8.74 -18.31
CA ASN A 3 -16.71 -8.00 -18.03
C ASN A 3 -17.51 -8.74 -16.97
N VAL A 4 -18.02 -8.00 -15.99
CA VAL A 4 -18.82 -8.53 -14.89
C VAL A 4 -20.08 -7.69 -14.77
N THR A 5 -21.23 -8.36 -14.73
CA THR A 5 -22.53 -7.72 -14.45
C THR A 5 -22.74 -7.70 -12.94
N ILE A 6 -23.08 -6.53 -12.39
CA ILE A 6 -23.37 -6.34 -10.97
C ILE A 6 -24.78 -5.75 -10.83
N ALA A 7 -25.55 -6.26 -9.87
CA ALA A 7 -26.81 -5.66 -9.46
C ALA A 7 -26.52 -4.58 -8.40
N LEU A 8 -27.20 -3.45 -8.52
CA LEU A 8 -27.05 -2.30 -7.62
C LEU A 8 -28.44 -1.72 -7.39
N ASP A 9 -28.66 -1.17 -6.20
CA ASP A 9 -29.81 -0.35 -5.94
C ASP A 9 -29.79 0.88 -6.86
N GLU A 10 -30.98 1.32 -7.29
CA GLU A 10 -31.10 2.33 -8.34
C GLU A 10 -30.50 3.68 -7.92
N ASP A 11 -30.69 4.05 -6.66
CA ASP A 11 -30.14 5.26 -6.04
C ASP A 11 -28.60 5.20 -5.96
N VAL A 12 -28.04 4.06 -5.56
CA VAL A 12 -26.59 3.83 -5.52
C VAL A 12 -25.99 3.93 -6.92
N ALA A 13 -26.61 3.29 -7.92
CA ALA A 13 -26.14 3.35 -9.30
C ALA A 13 -26.18 4.78 -9.87
N ARG A 14 -27.21 5.56 -9.51
CA ARG A 14 -27.32 6.97 -9.92
C ARG A 14 -26.25 7.83 -9.27
N TRP A 15 -26.10 7.72 -7.95
CA TRP A 15 -25.09 8.45 -7.19
C TRP A 15 -23.69 8.16 -7.73
N ALA A 16 -23.34 6.89 -7.93
CA ALA A 16 -22.01 6.50 -8.35
C ALA A 16 -21.66 6.97 -9.77
N ARG A 17 -22.64 7.06 -10.68
CA ARG A 17 -22.40 7.67 -12.00
C ARG A 17 -22.09 9.16 -11.90
N VAL A 18 -22.82 9.89 -11.06
CA VAL A 18 -22.55 11.32 -10.81
C VAL A 18 -21.16 11.49 -10.20
N GLU A 19 -20.80 10.66 -9.24
CA GLU A 19 -19.50 10.72 -8.58
C GLU A 19 -18.35 10.38 -9.54
N ALA A 20 -18.53 9.39 -10.41
CA ALA A 20 -17.55 9.08 -11.45
C ALA A 20 -17.36 10.26 -12.41
N ALA A 21 -18.46 10.90 -12.84
CA ALA A 21 -18.41 12.07 -13.72
C ALA A 21 -17.72 13.28 -13.06
N LYS A 22 -17.96 13.54 -11.77
CA LYS A 22 -17.25 14.60 -11.02
C LYS A 22 -15.73 14.42 -11.00
N ARG A 23 -15.27 13.16 -11.08
CA ARG A 23 -13.86 12.77 -11.09
C ARG A 23 -13.30 12.54 -12.49
N ASP A 24 -14.05 12.92 -13.53
CA ASP A 24 -13.71 12.73 -14.94
C ASP A 24 -13.36 11.28 -15.30
N MET A 25 -14.12 10.33 -14.73
CA MET A 25 -13.90 8.90 -14.91
C MET A 25 -15.20 8.16 -15.21
N SER A 26 -15.09 7.03 -15.90
CA SER A 26 -16.24 6.15 -16.13
C SER A 26 -16.60 5.39 -14.86
N PHE A 27 -17.87 5.00 -14.72
CA PHE A 27 -18.33 4.18 -13.60
C PHE A 27 -17.51 2.88 -13.46
N SER A 28 -17.25 2.19 -14.57
CA SER A 28 -16.43 0.97 -14.57
C SER A 28 -14.99 1.24 -14.10
N ARG A 29 -14.42 2.40 -14.42
CA ARG A 29 -13.10 2.79 -13.93
C ARG A 29 -13.12 3.06 -12.43
N LEU A 30 -14.12 3.80 -11.93
CA LEU A 30 -14.31 4.08 -10.51
C LEU A 30 -14.40 2.78 -9.70
N VAL A 31 -15.28 1.85 -10.11
CA VAL A 31 -15.44 0.55 -9.43
C VAL A 31 -14.15 -0.27 -9.51
N GLY A 32 -13.47 -0.27 -10.65
CA GLY A 32 -12.20 -0.98 -10.80
C GLY A 32 -11.08 -0.42 -9.93
N GLU A 33 -11.06 0.89 -9.67
CA GLU A 33 -10.14 1.53 -8.73
C GLU A 33 -10.47 1.14 -7.28
N MET A 34 -11.75 1.21 -6.89
CA MET A 34 -12.19 0.77 -5.56
C MET A 34 -11.82 -0.69 -5.26
N LEU A 35 -12.02 -1.59 -6.22
CA LEU A 35 -11.64 -3.00 -6.07
C LEU A 35 -10.13 -3.18 -5.94
N ARG A 36 -9.34 -2.41 -6.70
CA ARG A 36 -7.87 -2.44 -6.57
C ARG A 36 -7.40 -1.95 -5.20
N ASP A 37 -8.06 -0.93 -4.66
CA ASP A 37 -7.74 -0.42 -3.32
C ASP A 37 -8.10 -1.45 -2.24
N LEU A 38 -9.23 -2.15 -2.38
CA LEU A 38 -9.60 -3.24 -1.48
C LEU A 38 -8.60 -4.41 -1.57
N MET A 39 -8.21 -4.83 -2.77
CA MET A 39 -7.19 -5.87 -2.93
C MET A 39 -5.87 -5.49 -2.26
N ARG A 40 -5.45 -4.22 -2.42
CA ARG A 40 -4.23 -3.71 -1.80
C ARG A 40 -4.33 -3.65 -0.29
N SER A 41 -5.46 -3.22 0.26
CA SER A 41 -5.63 -3.17 1.72
C SER A 41 -5.56 -4.58 2.31
N GLU A 42 -6.18 -5.57 1.68
CA GLU A 42 -6.12 -6.97 2.09
C GLU A 42 -4.74 -7.61 1.90
N SER A 43 -4.00 -7.26 0.83
CA SER A 43 -2.70 -7.86 0.53
C SER A 43 -1.53 -7.17 1.22
N SER A 44 -1.68 -5.92 1.64
CA SER A 44 -0.59 -5.07 2.18
C SER A 44 0.19 -5.74 3.31
N TYR A 45 -0.50 -6.31 4.30
CA TYR A 45 0.15 -7.00 5.41
C TYR A 45 0.91 -8.24 4.94
N GLN A 46 0.31 -9.05 4.07
CA GLN A 46 0.95 -10.27 3.56
C GLN A 46 2.16 -9.97 2.68
N GLU A 47 2.12 -8.89 1.91
CA GLU A 47 3.24 -8.38 1.13
C GLU A 47 4.37 -7.88 2.04
N ALA A 48 4.05 -7.01 3.02
CA ALA A 48 5.02 -6.53 4.00
C ALA A 48 5.67 -7.68 4.78
N ARG A 49 4.87 -8.69 5.17
CA ARG A 49 5.35 -9.88 5.86
C ARG A 49 6.31 -10.69 4.98
N ARG A 50 5.96 -10.93 3.71
CA ARG A 50 6.84 -11.61 2.75
C ARG A 50 8.14 -10.85 2.53
N GLN A 51 8.08 -9.52 2.44
CA GLN A 51 9.25 -8.66 2.29
C GLN A 51 10.14 -8.65 3.54
N PHE A 52 9.54 -8.66 4.74
CA PHE A 52 10.31 -8.74 5.99
C PHE A 52 11.07 -10.06 6.09
N PHE A 53 10.43 -11.19 5.77
CA PHE A 53 11.04 -12.52 5.83
C PHE A 53 11.89 -12.88 4.60
N SER A 54 11.93 -12.05 3.55
CA SER A 54 12.84 -12.29 2.41
C SER A 54 14.30 -11.94 2.74
N VAL A 55 14.53 -11.21 3.84
CA VAL A 55 15.87 -10.88 4.34
C VAL A 55 16.23 -11.85 5.45
N GLU A 56 17.42 -12.45 5.37
CA GLU A 56 17.92 -13.31 6.43
C GLU A 56 18.09 -12.52 7.75
N PRO A 57 17.57 -13.00 8.88
CA PRO A 57 17.73 -12.32 10.15
C PRO A 57 19.21 -12.16 10.51
N ARG A 58 19.65 -10.92 10.74
CA ARG A 58 21.00 -10.61 11.21
C ARG A 58 20.95 -10.07 12.64
N PRO A 59 21.90 -10.48 13.50
CA PRO A 59 22.00 -9.91 14.84
C PRO A 59 22.27 -8.41 14.73
N LEU A 60 21.50 -7.61 15.50
CA LEU A 60 21.65 -6.16 15.53
C LEU A 60 22.94 -5.69 16.24
N ARG A 61 23.58 -6.60 16.99
CA ARG A 61 24.84 -6.34 17.70
C ARG A 61 25.87 -7.37 17.27
N ALA A 62 27.06 -6.90 16.94
CA ALA A 62 28.23 -7.76 16.82
C ALA A 62 28.84 -7.97 18.22
N ASN A 63 29.09 -9.22 18.61
CA ASN A 63 29.98 -9.59 19.73
C ASN A 63 29.82 -8.77 21.02
N SER A 64 28.61 -8.77 21.60
CA SER A 64 28.29 -8.09 22.88
C SER A 64 28.58 -6.58 22.91
N ALA A 65 28.91 -5.95 21.78
CA ALA A 65 29.17 -4.52 21.71
C ALA A 65 27.90 -3.70 22.04
N PRO A 66 28.06 -2.50 22.62
CA PRO A 66 26.95 -1.56 22.72
C PRO A 66 26.43 -1.21 21.32
N LEU A 67 25.12 -0.93 21.22
CA LEU A 67 24.57 -0.34 20.00
C LEU A 67 25.13 1.07 19.86
N PRO A 68 25.37 1.55 18.63
CA PRO A 68 25.78 2.91 18.41
C PRO A 68 24.70 3.88 18.93
N SER A 69 25.16 4.98 19.51
CA SER A 69 24.34 6.13 19.90
C SER A 69 23.71 6.78 18.67
N ARG A 70 22.67 7.58 18.92
CA ARG A 70 21.98 8.33 17.86
C ARG A 70 22.96 9.24 17.10
N GLU A 71 23.85 9.89 17.85
CA GLU A 71 24.86 10.79 17.34
C GLU A 71 25.84 10.05 16.43
N GLU A 72 26.31 8.86 16.82
CA GLU A 72 27.21 8.02 16.00
C GLU A 72 26.57 7.52 14.69
N ILE A 73 25.26 7.23 14.69
CA ILE A 73 24.54 6.80 13.48
C ILE A 73 24.31 7.96 12.51
N HIS A 74 24.12 9.17 13.03
CA HIS A 74 23.76 10.35 12.23
C HIS A 74 24.92 11.30 11.97
N ASP A 75 26.12 11.04 12.50
CA ASP A 75 27.30 11.84 12.23
C ASP A 75 27.68 11.73 10.75
N ARG A 76 27.55 12.85 10.05
CA ARG A 76 27.86 13.00 8.63
C ARG A 76 29.29 13.50 8.47
N SER A 77 30.24 12.79 9.05
CA SER A 77 31.66 13.20 9.09
C SER A 77 32.34 13.23 7.70
N GLY A 78 31.67 12.77 6.64
CA GLY A 78 32.17 12.78 5.24
C GLY A 78 31.49 13.75 4.26
N LEU A 79 30.65 14.68 4.73
CA LEU A 79 30.07 15.73 3.88
C LEU A 79 30.90 17.01 3.98
N ARG A 80 32.12 17.00 3.41
CA ARG A 80 32.94 18.18 3.15
C ARG A 80 33.64 18.06 1.80
#